data_AF-A0A1H9GHU3-F1
#
_entry.id   AF-A0A1H9GHU3-F1
#
_cell.length_a   1.000
_cell.length_b   1.000
_cell.length_c   1.000
_cell.angle_alpha   90.00
_cell.angle_beta   90.00
_cell.angle_gamma   90.00
#
_symmetry.space_group_name_H-M   'P 1'
#
loop_
_entity.id
_entity.type
_entity.pdbx_description
1 polymer ?
#
loop_
_entity_poly.entity_id
_entity_poly.type
_entity_poly.pdbx_seq_one_letter_code
_entity_poly.pdbx_strand_id
1 'polypeptide(L)' 'MYSVDIYNRVRRACLKDGMSAREAARYFNKDRKTIAKMLRHELPPGYQRSEPPRRPTLDNYVGVI' A
#
# COMPACT_ATOMS: atom_id res chain seq x y z
N MET A 1 3.68 -7.54 16.80
CA MET A 1 4.15 -7.70 15.41
C MET A 1 3.02 -8.30 14.58
N TYR A 2 2.08 -7.47 14.10
CA TYR A 2 0.75 -7.94 13.63
C TYR A 2 0.29 -7.39 12.27
N SER A 3 1.14 -6.75 11.46
CA SER A 3 0.70 -6.06 10.23
C SER A 3 1.01 -6.78 8.91
N VAL A 4 2.00 -7.67 8.85
CA VAL A 4 2.50 -8.25 7.57
C VAL A 4 1.92 -9.63 7.26
N ASP A 5 1.47 -10.36 8.28
CA ASP A 5 0.99 -11.75 8.15
C ASP A 5 -0.23 -11.86 7.20
N ILE A 6 -1.13 -10.87 7.23
CA ILE A 6 -2.28 -10.82 6.33
C ILE A 6 -1.87 -10.78 4.85
N TYR A 7 -0.80 -10.06 4.48
CA TYR A 7 -0.37 -9.96 3.07
C TYR A 7 0.06 -11.33 2.54
N ASN A 8 0.81 -12.09 3.34
CA ASN A 8 1.27 -13.43 2.97
C ASN A 8 0.12 -14.42 2.83
N ARG A 9 -0.86 -14.36 3.73
CA ARG A 9 -2.07 -15.21 3.67
C ARG A 9 -2.91 -14.91 2.43
N VAL A 10 -3.14 -13.63 2.12
CA VAL A 10 -3.88 -13.20 0.92
C VAL A 10 -3.17 -13.66 -0.36
N ARG A 11 -1.84 -13.52 -0.43
CA ARG A 11 -1.08 -13.99 -1.60
C ARG A 11 -1.12 -15.49 -1.76
N ARG A 12 -0.99 -16.25 -0.68
CA ARG A 12 -1.11 -17.71 -0.74
C ARG A 12 -2.49 -18.12 -1.27
N ALA A 13 -3.54 -17.55 -0.70
CA ALA A 13 -4.92 -17.84 -1.13
C ALA A 13 -5.13 -17.53 -2.62
N CYS A 14 -4.69 -16.37 -3.11
CA CYS A 14 -4.93 -16.00 -4.50
C CYS A 14 -3.96 -16.64 -5.50
N LEU A 15 -2.66 -16.69 -5.19
CA LEU A 15 -1.62 -17.10 -6.14
C LEU A 15 -1.32 -18.60 -6.10
N LYS A 16 -1.51 -19.26 -4.94
CA LYS A 16 -1.29 -20.72 -4.81
C LYS A 16 -2.60 -21.49 -4.80
N ASP A 17 -3.58 -21.04 -4.01
CA ASP A 17 -4.83 -21.78 -3.80
C ASP A 17 -5.90 -21.43 -4.87
N GLY A 18 -5.59 -20.51 -5.80
CA GLY A 18 -6.44 -20.17 -6.95
C GLY A 18 -7.66 -19.29 -6.62
N MET A 19 -7.75 -18.76 -5.41
CA MET A 19 -8.88 -17.95 -4.96
C MET A 19 -8.96 -16.62 -5.72
N SER A 20 -10.14 -16.27 -6.23
CA SER A 20 -10.32 -14.98 -6.91
C SER A 20 -10.16 -13.82 -5.93
N ALA A 21 -9.72 -12.64 -6.40
CA ALA A 21 -9.60 -11.45 -5.55
C ALA A 21 -10.94 -11.05 -4.89
N ARG A 22 -12.08 -11.35 -5.53
CA ARG A 22 -13.43 -11.11 -4.96
C ARG A 22 -13.76 -12.07 -3.82
N GLU A 23 -13.34 -13.33 -3.96
CA GLU A 23 -13.55 -14.35 -2.95
C GLU A 23 -12.63 -14.11 -1.75
N ALA A 24 -11.36 -13.77 -1.99
CA ALA A 24 -10.43 -13.37 -0.95
C ALA A 24 -10.93 -12.14 -0.17
N ALA A 25 -11.50 -11.14 -0.85
CA ALA A 25 -12.09 -9.96 -0.18
C ALA A 25 -13.20 -10.34 0.82
N ARG A 26 -14.05 -11.31 0.47
CA ARG A 26 -15.10 -11.82 1.36
C ARG A 26 -14.50 -12.63 2.52
N TYR A 27 -13.57 -13.54 2.22
CA TYR A 27 -12.94 -14.40 3.22
C TYR A 27 -12.14 -13.61 4.27
N PHE A 28 -11.34 -12.64 3.83
CA PHE A 28 -10.51 -11.81 4.71
C PHE A 28 -11.24 -10.58 5.27
N ASN A 29 -12.52 -10.38 4.89
CA ASN A 29 -13.33 -9.22 5.25
C ASN A 29 -12.61 -7.88 5.02
N LYS A 30 -12.09 -7.69 3.79
CA LYS A 30 -11.40 -6.47 3.35
C LYS A 30 -11.96 -6.00 2.02
N ASP A 31 -11.84 -4.69 1.76
CA ASP A 31 -12.16 -4.15 0.44
C ASP A 31 -11.32 -4.84 -0.64
N ARG A 32 -11.96 -5.16 -1.77
CA ARG A 32 -11.34 -5.62 -3.01
C ARG A 32 -10.14 -4.76 -3.42
N LYS A 33 -10.19 -3.44 -3.22
CA LYS A 33 -9.05 -2.54 -3.48
C LYS A 33 -7.86 -2.81 -2.56
N THR A 34 -8.13 -3.17 -1.31
CA THR A 34 -7.10 -3.54 -0.32
C THR A 34 -6.44 -4.87 -0.71
N ILE A 35 -7.23 -5.87 -1.09
CA ILE A 35 -6.71 -7.15 -1.61
C ILE A 35 -5.87 -6.91 -2.87
N ALA A 36 -6.36 -6.11 -3.82
CA ALA A 36 -5.60 -5.77 -5.03
C ALA A 36 -4.27 -5.09 -4.70
N LYS A 37 -4.25 -4.19 -3.71
CA LYS A 37 -3.02 -3.55 -3.22
C LYS A 37 -2.07 -4.57 -2.59
N MET A 38 -2.58 -5.52 -1.80
CA MET A 38 -1.80 -6.59 -1.17
C MET A 38 -1.16 -7.55 -2.18
N LEU A 39 -1.83 -7.79 -3.32
CA LEU A 39 -1.30 -8.62 -4.40
C LEU A 39 -0.22 -7.88 -5.22
N ARG A 40 -0.32 -6.56 -5.37
CA ARG A 40 0.62 -5.75 -6.16
C ARG A 40 1.94 -5.42 -5.45
N HIS A 41 1.92 -5.25 -4.14
CA HIS A 41 3.10 -4.84 -3.36
C HIS A 41 3.48 -5.93 -2.39
N GLU A 42 4.77 -6.25 -2.25
CA GLU A 42 5.30 -7.26 -1.32
C GLU A 42 5.05 -6.94 0.16
N LEU A 43 5.13 -5.65 0.48
CA LEU A 43 4.83 -5.08 1.80
C LEU A 43 3.74 -4.01 1.62
N PRO A 44 2.99 -3.66 2.68
CA PRO A 44 2.15 -2.48 2.65
C PRO A 44 3.03 -1.29 2.24
N PRO A 45 2.79 -0.65 1.08
CA PRO A 45 3.51 0.56 0.76
C PRO A 45 3.17 1.58 1.85
N GLY A 46 4.21 2.17 2.44
CA GLY A 46 4.06 3.24 3.41
C GLY A 46 3.38 4.46 2.79
N TYR A 47 3.35 5.57 3.53
CA TYR A 47 2.87 6.82 2.97
C TYR A 47 3.80 7.25 1.83
N GLN A 48 3.28 7.20 0.61
CA GLN A 48 3.99 7.54 -0.62
C GLN A 48 3.26 8.72 -1.25
N ARG A 49 3.99 9.81 -1.56
CA ARG A 49 3.43 10.92 -2.33
C ARG A 49 3.48 10.55 -3.80
N SER A 50 2.40 10.85 -4.52
CA SER A 50 2.37 10.73 -5.99
C SER A 50 3.20 11.82 -6.66
N GLU A 51 3.32 12.97 -6.01
CA GLU A 51 4.03 14.15 -6.52
C GLU A 51 5.21 14.50 -5.62
N PRO A 52 6.30 15.06 -6.20
CA PRO A 52 7.39 15.60 -5.40
C PRO A 52 6.85 16.66 -4.42
N PRO A 53 7.46 16.84 -3.24
CA PRO A 53 7.10 17.93 -2.34
C PRO A 53 7.11 19.26 -3.10
N ARG A 54 6.00 20.00 -3.04
CA ARG A 54 5.92 21.35 -3.61
C ARG A 54 7.05 22.17 -2.99
N ARG A 55 8.01 22.61 -3.81
CA ARG A 55 9.06 23.52 -3.35
C ARG A 55 8.38 24.79 -2.82
N PRO A 56 8.69 25.23 -1.58
CA PRO A 56 8.11 26.46 -1.07
C PRO A 56 8.50 27.62 -1.99
N THR A 57 7.56 28.54 -2.20
CA THR A 57 7.69 29.73 -3.07
C THR A 57 8.76 30.72 -2.59
N LEU A 58 9.39 30.47 -1.44
CA LEU A 58 10.40 31.32 -0.85
C LEU A 58 11.76 31.00 -1.49
N ASP A 59 12.44 32.04 -1.96
CA ASP A 59 13.83 31.96 -2.41
C ASP A 59 14.75 31.47 -1.26
N ASN A 60 15.96 31.07 -1.64
CA ASN A 60 17.01 30.75 -0.67
C ASN A 60 17.12 31.88 0.37
N TYR A 61 17.20 31.50 1.65
CA TYR A 61 17.33 32.46 2.74
C TYR A 61 18.51 33.40 2.51
N VAL A 62 18.22 34.68 2.29
CA VAL A 62 19.22 35.76 2.34
C VAL A 62 19.18 36.26 3.77
N GLY A 63 20.27 36.07 4.51
CA GLY A 63 20.39 36.53 5.90
C GLY A 63 19.94 37.98 6.07
N VAL A 64 19.31 38.28 7.21
CA VAL A 64 18.94 39.64 7.57
C VAL A 64 20.23 40.46 7.72
N ILE A 65 20.36 41.54 6.94
CA ILE A 65 21.44 42.54 7.05
C ILE A 65 21.06 43.56 8.12
#